data_AF-A0A385BK35-F1
#
_entry.id   AF-A0A385BK35-F1
#
_cell.length_a   1.000
_cell.length_b   1.000
_cell.length_c   1.000
_cell.angle_alpha   90.00
_cell.angle_beta   90.00
_cell.angle_gamma   90.00
#
_symmetry.space_group_name_H-M   'P 1'
#
loop_
_entity.id
_entity.type
_entity.pdbx_description
1 polymer ?
#
loop_
_entity_poly.entity_id
_entity_poly.type
_entity_poly.pdbx_seq_one_letter_code
_entity_poly.pdbx_strand_id
1 'polypeptide(L)'
;MIKIVLLNHIVLQQKNNKVFNMKLSKFKKIFLIGFLIITIMLIPIAIKHKDLLRDLLTIRISNTIENTNTEPVLAVFSFDAPQDSKLIKPSYHLRLKLSRSTGLSFDEEILNKFTADNIPLIITIETWGTNAINSYRKNPMNDLINGKFDNAIKELCIDLIKKRPNVYIRFNPEIEVPYKRYPWQGYVQEYIDAFGYLAKLCKKYTPQIQMVWGASGYPGALEYYPGDHVVDVASVIMKSDSEMKLEVYPKDYPLKYDLIRRLHRMRFLDKPIFVFGSKNIAKDALDKGMVSEVVKYIQEEKNIVYSKENYIRPNPIDKDTIRGNIKIGLYDPNDFLNNEPSISIEHLFADFENINNGTFEGRFKRVIERNHDVIVTFEPFRHHQKEYDAEVLKHVLHGNYDEEIKAFYKIILSTNHTVYLRYAHEMEIPITRYPWQSQDPVTYINSYRYFMTFIDSIPENVKRVWGPAGDRGSIEWYPGNDVVDVMSIAIYGLPDKNITDPNMQESFSTIFKRKTWRLRFIDKPLFITEFGVKGPEEYQTKWLEGAALVLRENPQIIGVNYFNMSDTPKAWGEIKPPDWSITKETLLHFVATLNK
;
A
#
# COMPACT_ATOMS: atom_id res chain seq x y z
N MET A 1 -88.12 16.51 -3.12
CA MET A 1 -86.84 16.35 -2.37
C MET A 1 -85.90 15.29 -2.94
N ILE A 2 -86.36 14.13 -3.45
CA ILE A 2 -85.49 13.01 -3.87
C ILE A 2 -84.63 13.29 -5.13
N LYS A 3 -85.12 14.08 -6.09
CA LYS A 3 -84.37 14.42 -7.33
C LYS A 3 -83.14 15.33 -7.11
N ILE A 4 -83.14 16.15 -6.06
CA ILE A 4 -82.04 17.09 -5.76
C ILE A 4 -80.88 16.36 -5.05
N VAL A 5 -81.20 15.34 -4.23
CA VAL A 5 -80.19 14.55 -3.51
C VAL A 5 -79.39 13.64 -4.47
N LEU A 6 -80.04 13.03 -5.47
CA LEU A 6 -79.34 12.21 -6.48
C LEU A 6 -78.43 13.04 -7.40
N LEU A 7 -78.86 14.24 -7.82
CA LEU A 7 -78.03 15.12 -8.65
C LEU A 7 -76.79 15.59 -7.88
N ASN A 8 -76.95 15.96 -6.61
CA ASN A 8 -75.82 16.37 -5.77
C ASN A 8 -74.83 15.23 -5.54
N HIS A 9 -75.30 13.98 -5.42
CA HIS A 9 -74.42 12.82 -5.23
C HIS A 9 -73.60 12.47 -6.49
N ILE A 10 -74.21 12.56 -7.68
CA ILE A 10 -73.51 12.35 -8.96
C ILE A 10 -72.49 13.47 -9.22
N VAL A 11 -72.83 14.73 -8.92
CA VAL A 11 -71.92 15.87 -9.05
C VAL A 11 -70.75 15.75 -8.06
N LEU A 12 -70.99 15.29 -6.82
CA LEU A 12 -69.94 15.01 -5.83
C LEU A 12 -69.01 13.87 -6.29
N GLN A 13 -69.53 12.77 -6.84
CA GLN A 13 -68.71 11.69 -7.40
C GLN A 13 -67.87 12.14 -8.60
N GLN A 14 -68.44 12.92 -9.54
CA GLN A 14 -67.68 13.46 -10.67
C GLN A 14 -66.59 14.44 -10.22
N LYS A 15 -66.86 15.28 -9.21
CA LYS A 15 -65.87 16.20 -8.64
C LYS A 15 -64.74 15.44 -7.94
N ASN A 16 -65.06 14.38 -7.19
CA ASN A 16 -64.08 13.52 -6.54
C ASN A 16 -63.21 12.74 -7.54
N ASN A 17 -63.78 12.20 -8.61
CA ASN A 17 -63.03 11.53 -9.68
C ASN A 17 -62.11 12.50 -10.44
N LYS A 18 -62.55 13.75 -10.67
CA LYS A 18 -61.73 14.79 -11.31
C LYS A 18 -60.55 15.21 -10.41
N VAL A 19 -60.78 15.37 -9.11
CA VAL A 19 -59.73 15.65 -8.12
C VAL A 19 -58.74 14.49 -7.98
N PHE A 20 -59.22 13.25 -7.99
CA PHE A 20 -58.39 12.04 -7.94
C PHE A 20 -57.49 11.92 -9.20
N ASN A 21 -58.06 12.07 -10.39
CA ASN A 21 -57.29 12.05 -11.65
C ASN A 21 -56.27 13.19 -11.74
N MET A 22 -56.60 14.38 -11.20
CA MET A 22 -55.67 15.50 -11.15
C MET A 22 -54.52 15.26 -10.17
N LYS A 23 -54.78 14.65 -9.01
CA LYS A 23 -53.74 14.20 -8.07
C LYS A 23 -52.85 13.11 -8.66
N LEU A 24 -53.42 12.14 -9.38
CA LEU A 24 -52.69 11.05 -10.05
C LEU A 24 -51.80 11.59 -11.19
N SER A 25 -52.29 12.54 -11.97
CA SER A 25 -51.52 13.25 -13.01
C SER A 25 -50.35 14.05 -12.42
N LYS A 26 -50.60 14.78 -11.32
CA LYS A 26 -49.56 15.52 -10.61
C LYS A 26 -48.50 14.59 -10.00
N PHE A 27 -48.91 13.47 -9.43
CA PHE A 27 -48.01 12.44 -8.92
C PHE A 27 -47.17 11.80 -10.03
N LYS A 28 -47.77 11.44 -11.17
CA LYS A 28 -47.04 10.96 -12.35
C LYS A 28 -46.02 11.98 -12.87
N LYS A 29 -46.38 13.27 -12.92
CA LYS A 29 -45.43 14.34 -13.30
C LYS A 29 -44.29 14.49 -12.31
N ILE A 30 -44.56 14.48 -11.01
CA ILE A 30 -43.52 14.55 -9.96
C ILE A 30 -42.60 13.33 -10.05
N PHE A 31 -43.14 12.13 -10.24
CA PHE A 31 -42.37 10.92 -10.43
C PHE A 31 -41.50 10.97 -11.69
N LEU A 32 -42.06 11.45 -12.81
CA LEU A 32 -41.33 11.58 -14.08
C LEU A 32 -40.18 12.61 -13.99
N ILE A 33 -40.44 13.75 -13.34
CA ILE A 33 -39.42 14.78 -13.09
C ILE A 33 -38.35 14.25 -12.14
N GLY A 34 -38.73 13.56 -11.06
CA GLY A 34 -37.80 12.92 -10.14
C GLY A 34 -36.93 11.87 -10.83
N PHE A 35 -37.53 11.03 -11.67
CA PHE A 35 -36.81 10.04 -12.48
C PHE A 35 -35.85 10.70 -13.48
N LEU A 36 -36.26 11.78 -14.14
CA LEU A 36 -35.41 12.54 -15.06
C LEU A 36 -34.21 13.17 -14.32
N ILE A 37 -34.45 13.77 -13.16
CA ILE A 37 -33.39 14.36 -12.32
C ILE A 37 -32.40 13.30 -11.86
N ILE A 38 -32.89 12.15 -11.37
CA ILE A 38 -32.04 11.00 -10.99
C ILE A 38 -31.24 10.52 -12.20
N THR A 39 -31.86 10.39 -13.38
CA THR A 39 -31.17 9.94 -14.59
C THR A 39 -30.07 10.92 -14.99
N ILE A 40 -30.35 12.24 -14.98
CA ILE A 40 -29.37 13.29 -15.29
C ILE A 40 -28.22 13.27 -14.26
N MET A 41 -28.52 13.10 -12.97
CA MET A 41 -27.49 12.97 -11.93
C MET A 41 -26.63 11.71 -12.08
N LEU A 42 -27.17 10.62 -12.62
CA LEU A 42 -26.45 9.36 -12.82
C LEU A 42 -25.61 9.34 -14.11
N ILE A 43 -25.90 10.18 -15.11
CA ILE A 43 -25.14 10.21 -16.38
C ILE A 43 -23.63 10.42 -16.17
N PRO A 44 -23.16 11.42 -15.39
CA PRO A 44 -21.74 11.61 -15.14
C PRO A 44 -21.08 10.39 -14.47
N ILE A 45 -21.78 9.75 -13.54
CA ILE A 45 -21.31 8.54 -12.85
C ILE A 45 -21.22 7.38 -13.86
N ALA A 46 -22.24 7.19 -14.69
CA ALA A 46 -22.28 6.16 -15.72
C ALA A 46 -21.18 6.35 -16.76
N ILE A 47 -20.86 7.59 -17.13
CA ILE A 47 -19.73 7.92 -18.02
C ILE A 47 -18.39 7.61 -17.32
N LYS A 48 -18.20 8.06 -16.07
CA LYS A 48 -16.97 7.83 -15.30
C LYS A 48 -16.66 6.33 -15.14
N HIS A 49 -17.70 5.52 -14.96
CA HIS A 49 -17.64 4.07 -14.69
C HIS A 49 -18.14 3.17 -15.84
N LYS A 50 -18.18 3.68 -17.08
CA LYS A 50 -18.73 2.97 -18.25
C LYS A 50 -18.18 1.55 -18.44
N ASP A 51 -16.86 1.38 -18.31
CA ASP A 51 -16.20 0.09 -18.50
C ASP A 51 -16.61 -0.93 -17.43
N LEU A 52 -16.72 -0.49 -16.17
CA LEU A 52 -17.20 -1.32 -15.07
C LEU A 52 -18.68 -1.71 -15.29
N LEU A 53 -19.52 -0.76 -15.68
CA LEU A 53 -20.94 -1.02 -15.98
C LEU A 53 -21.11 -2.00 -17.14
N ARG A 54 -20.33 -1.84 -18.21
CA ARG A 54 -20.33 -2.79 -19.33
C ARG A 54 -20.01 -4.20 -18.84
N ASP A 55 -18.97 -4.33 -18.02
CA ASP A 55 -18.52 -5.65 -17.57
C ASP A 55 -19.50 -6.29 -16.57
N LEU A 56 -20.18 -5.49 -15.74
CA LEU A 56 -21.26 -5.92 -14.84
C LEU A 56 -22.51 -6.41 -15.60
N LEU A 57 -22.81 -5.81 -16.75
CA LEU A 57 -23.93 -6.21 -17.62
C LEU A 57 -23.58 -7.37 -18.56
N THR A 58 -22.29 -7.72 -18.68
CA THR A 58 -21.83 -8.77 -19.58
C THR A 58 -22.06 -10.16 -18.97
N ILE A 59 -22.93 -10.95 -19.60
CA ILE A 59 -23.13 -12.37 -19.31
C ILE A 59 -22.08 -13.18 -20.08
N ARG A 60 -21.25 -13.95 -19.37
CA ARG A 60 -20.17 -14.75 -19.97
C ARG A 60 -20.61 -16.21 -20.06
N ILE A 61 -21.02 -16.62 -21.26
CA ILE A 61 -21.50 -17.98 -21.51
C ILE A 61 -20.38 -18.97 -21.80
N SER A 62 -19.22 -18.51 -22.26
CA SER A 62 -18.03 -19.31 -22.62
C SER A 62 -16.73 -18.62 -22.16
N ASN A 63 -15.63 -19.38 -22.17
CA ASN A 63 -14.29 -18.80 -22.10
C ASN A 63 -14.00 -18.04 -23.40
N THR A 64 -13.24 -16.95 -23.34
CA THR A 64 -12.87 -16.17 -24.54
C THR A 64 -11.36 -16.00 -24.64
N ILE A 65 -10.85 -16.07 -25.87
CA ILE A 65 -9.45 -15.80 -26.21
C ILE A 65 -9.44 -14.63 -27.19
N GLU A 66 -8.65 -13.61 -26.88
CA GLU A 66 -8.60 -12.38 -27.66
C GLU A 66 -7.13 -12.01 -27.91
N ASN A 67 -6.79 -11.70 -29.17
CA ASN A 67 -5.53 -11.01 -29.46
C ASN A 67 -5.58 -9.60 -28.87
N THR A 68 -4.61 -9.22 -28.05
CA THR A 68 -4.58 -7.88 -27.46
C THR A 68 -3.40 -7.05 -27.96
N ASN A 69 -3.75 -5.94 -28.59
CA ASN A 69 -2.79 -4.91 -29.00
C ASN A 69 -2.84 -3.68 -28.06
N THR A 70 -3.66 -3.73 -27.00
CA THR A 70 -3.89 -2.60 -26.08
C THR A 70 -2.93 -2.61 -24.89
N GLU A 71 -2.28 -3.74 -24.61
CA GLU A 71 -1.28 -3.89 -23.56
C GLU A 71 0.00 -4.54 -24.12
N PRO A 72 0.70 -3.88 -25.06
CA PRO A 72 1.95 -4.42 -25.59
C PRO A 72 3.01 -4.52 -24.49
N VAL A 73 3.89 -5.52 -24.55
CA VAL A 73 5.14 -5.48 -23.78
C VAL A 73 6.07 -4.50 -24.49
N LEU A 74 6.52 -3.46 -23.78
CA LEU A 74 7.33 -2.38 -24.35
C LEU A 74 8.81 -2.64 -24.15
N ALA A 75 9.19 -3.08 -22.95
CA ALA A 75 10.57 -3.30 -22.54
C ALA A 75 10.67 -4.34 -21.43
N VAL A 76 11.89 -4.83 -21.20
CA VAL A 76 12.30 -5.54 -19.98
C VAL A 76 13.41 -4.76 -19.31
N PHE A 77 13.40 -4.74 -17.98
CA PHE A 77 14.48 -4.22 -17.14
C PHE A 77 14.99 -5.30 -16.18
N SER A 78 16.27 -5.19 -15.84
CA SER A 78 16.91 -6.00 -14.79
C SER A 78 17.83 -5.10 -13.97
N PHE A 79 17.74 -5.19 -12.64
CA PHE A 79 18.64 -4.49 -11.74
C PHE A 79 20.04 -5.15 -11.72
N ASP A 80 20.06 -6.48 -11.77
CA ASP A 80 21.26 -7.31 -11.62
C ASP A 80 22.03 -7.57 -12.92
N ALA A 81 21.31 -7.57 -14.03
CA ALA A 81 21.87 -7.75 -15.37
C ALA A 81 21.42 -6.58 -16.26
N PRO A 82 21.97 -5.36 -16.06
CA PRO A 82 21.52 -4.16 -16.76
C PRO A 82 21.63 -4.27 -18.28
N GLN A 83 22.62 -5.03 -18.76
CA GLN A 83 22.81 -5.36 -20.18
C GLN A 83 21.64 -6.11 -20.82
N ASP A 84 20.82 -6.79 -20.01
CA ASP A 84 19.62 -7.51 -20.48
C ASP A 84 18.42 -6.58 -20.63
N SER A 85 18.51 -5.33 -20.13
CA SER A 85 17.46 -4.34 -20.23
C SER A 85 17.35 -3.82 -21.66
N LYS A 86 16.20 -4.00 -22.30
CA LYS A 86 15.99 -3.71 -23.73
C LYS A 86 14.52 -3.57 -24.08
N LEU A 87 14.25 -2.97 -25.24
CA LEU A 87 12.91 -3.00 -25.85
C LEU A 87 12.53 -4.44 -26.26
N ILE A 88 11.25 -4.78 -26.12
CA ILE A 88 10.71 -6.07 -26.58
C ILE A 88 9.82 -5.81 -27.79
N LYS A 89 10.36 -5.97 -29.00
CA LYS A 89 9.62 -5.89 -30.26
C LYS A 89 10.19 -6.87 -31.29
N PRO A 90 9.39 -7.75 -31.94
CA PRO A 90 7.95 -7.96 -31.72
C PRO A 90 7.64 -8.85 -30.48
N SER A 91 6.38 -8.86 -30.04
CA SER A 91 5.83 -9.82 -29.05
C SER A 91 4.40 -10.18 -29.43
N TYR A 92 3.98 -11.40 -29.13
CA TYR A 92 2.59 -11.83 -29.21
C TYR A 92 1.90 -11.71 -27.85
N HIS A 93 0.66 -11.22 -27.81
CA HIS A 93 -0.10 -11.12 -26.57
C HIS A 93 -1.55 -11.58 -26.77
N LEU A 94 -1.91 -12.65 -26.05
CA LEU A 94 -3.26 -13.19 -25.92
C LEU A 94 -3.85 -12.85 -24.56
N ARG A 95 -5.16 -12.64 -24.52
CA ARG A 95 -5.94 -12.53 -23.29
C ARG A 95 -6.96 -13.65 -23.23
N LEU A 96 -6.85 -14.49 -22.20
CA LEU A 96 -7.77 -15.58 -21.90
C LEU A 96 -8.67 -15.18 -20.74
N LYS A 97 -9.98 -15.05 -20.98
CA LYS A 97 -10.98 -14.77 -19.95
C LYS A 97 -11.70 -16.04 -19.56
N LEU A 98 -11.51 -16.47 -18.33
CA LEU A 98 -12.09 -17.68 -17.76
C LEU A 98 -13.46 -17.39 -17.11
N SER A 99 -14.46 -18.14 -17.54
CA SER A 99 -15.84 -18.10 -17.02
C SER A 99 -16.43 -19.51 -16.81
N ARG A 100 -16.04 -20.50 -17.62
CA ARG A 100 -16.51 -21.90 -17.62
C ARG A 100 -15.35 -22.89 -17.40
N SER A 101 -15.69 -24.09 -16.94
CA SER A 101 -14.71 -25.13 -16.62
C SER A 101 -14.02 -25.77 -17.83
N THR A 102 -14.69 -25.76 -18.97
CA THR A 102 -14.24 -26.36 -20.23
C THR A 102 -14.53 -25.42 -21.40
N GLY A 103 -13.93 -25.69 -22.56
CA GLY A 103 -14.27 -25.03 -23.81
C GLY A 103 -13.32 -23.90 -24.17
N LEU A 104 -12.03 -24.20 -24.29
CA LEU A 104 -11.13 -23.38 -25.09
C LEU A 104 -11.18 -23.85 -26.54
N SER A 105 -11.64 -22.98 -27.44
CA SER A 105 -11.49 -23.18 -28.88
C SER A 105 -10.42 -22.25 -29.40
N PHE A 106 -9.39 -22.81 -30.01
CA PHE A 106 -8.38 -22.06 -30.76
C PHE A 106 -8.78 -22.11 -32.23
N ASP A 107 -9.05 -20.96 -32.84
CA ASP A 107 -9.21 -20.91 -34.28
C ASP A 107 -7.87 -21.17 -34.99
N GLU A 108 -7.93 -21.59 -36.25
CA GLU A 108 -6.73 -21.87 -37.05
C GLU A 108 -5.83 -20.64 -37.18
N GLU A 109 -6.40 -19.43 -37.15
CA GLU A 109 -5.63 -18.18 -37.21
C GLU A 109 -4.71 -18.04 -36.00
N ILE A 110 -5.23 -18.21 -34.78
CA ILE A 110 -4.49 -18.18 -33.51
C ILE A 110 -3.43 -19.29 -33.48
N LEU A 111 -3.76 -20.52 -33.91
CA LEU A 111 -2.81 -21.63 -33.93
C LEU A 111 -1.65 -21.39 -34.90
N ASN A 112 -1.91 -20.77 -36.05
CA ASN A 112 -0.89 -20.50 -37.07
C ASN A 112 -0.08 -19.22 -36.79
N LYS A 113 -0.59 -18.31 -35.95
CA LYS A 113 0.04 -17.02 -35.67
C LYS A 113 1.30 -17.11 -34.81
N PHE A 114 1.42 -18.13 -33.97
CA PHE A 114 2.51 -18.29 -33.00
C PHE A 114 3.50 -19.37 -33.42
N THR A 115 3.90 -19.37 -34.69
CA THR A 115 4.85 -20.34 -35.25
C THR A 115 6.32 -19.93 -35.07
N ALA A 116 6.60 -18.63 -34.87
CA ALA A 116 7.96 -18.12 -34.68
C ALA A 116 8.41 -18.22 -33.21
N ASP A 117 9.14 -19.27 -32.84
CA ASP A 117 9.53 -19.61 -31.45
C ASP A 117 10.48 -18.62 -30.77
N ASN A 118 11.11 -17.72 -31.53
CA ASN A 118 11.95 -16.65 -31.01
C ASN A 118 11.17 -15.40 -30.56
N ILE A 119 9.88 -15.28 -30.91
CA ILE A 119 9.03 -14.15 -30.51
C ILE A 119 8.33 -14.51 -29.20
N PRO A 120 8.48 -13.71 -28.13
CA PRO A 120 7.78 -13.94 -26.86
C PRO A 120 6.27 -14.05 -27.05
N LEU A 121 5.66 -15.08 -26.46
CA LEU A 121 4.20 -15.23 -26.39
C LEU A 121 3.73 -14.98 -24.96
N ILE A 122 3.03 -13.88 -24.74
CA ILE A 122 2.42 -13.53 -23.47
C ILE A 122 0.94 -13.96 -23.50
N ILE A 123 0.50 -14.67 -22.47
CA ILE A 123 -0.89 -15.07 -22.28
C ILE A 123 -1.34 -14.53 -20.94
N THR A 124 -2.19 -13.50 -20.97
CA THR A 124 -2.82 -12.95 -19.77
C THR A 124 -4.09 -13.75 -19.45
N ILE A 125 -4.13 -14.41 -18.29
CA ILE A 125 -5.27 -15.16 -17.78
C ILE A 125 -6.05 -14.29 -16.79
N GLU A 126 -7.34 -14.12 -17.05
CA GLU A 126 -8.28 -13.33 -16.25
C GLU A 126 -9.43 -14.20 -15.72
N THR A 127 -9.70 -14.18 -14.41
CA THR A 127 -10.81 -14.91 -13.81
C THR A 127 -12.05 -14.03 -13.65
N TRP A 128 -13.04 -14.20 -14.52
CA TRP A 128 -14.26 -13.37 -14.52
C TRP A 128 -15.50 -14.06 -13.96
N GLY A 129 -15.52 -15.39 -13.88
CA GLY A 129 -16.73 -16.15 -13.51
C GLY A 129 -17.87 -16.03 -14.54
N THR A 130 -19.00 -16.68 -14.28
CA THR A 130 -20.15 -16.75 -15.23
C THR A 130 -21.08 -15.54 -15.16
N ASN A 131 -21.28 -15.00 -13.96
CA ASN A 131 -22.14 -13.84 -13.70
C ASN A 131 -21.30 -12.75 -13.06
N ALA A 132 -21.11 -11.64 -13.77
CA ALA A 132 -20.26 -10.55 -13.32
C ALA A 132 -20.65 -9.99 -11.94
N ILE A 133 -21.94 -9.73 -11.69
CA ILE A 133 -22.41 -9.24 -10.38
C ILE A 133 -22.02 -10.23 -9.27
N ASN A 134 -22.19 -11.52 -9.53
CA ASN A 134 -21.79 -12.55 -8.57
C ASN A 134 -20.27 -12.63 -8.44
N SER A 135 -19.48 -12.43 -9.50
CA SER A 135 -18.02 -12.45 -9.44
C SER A 135 -17.43 -11.26 -8.70
N TYR A 136 -18.07 -10.08 -8.73
CA TYR A 136 -17.67 -8.96 -7.86
C TYR A 136 -18.06 -9.18 -6.39
N ARG A 137 -19.02 -10.08 -6.11
CA ARG A 137 -19.41 -10.49 -4.76
C ARG A 137 -18.64 -11.71 -4.24
N LYS A 138 -18.31 -12.64 -5.13
CA LYS A 138 -17.65 -13.92 -4.86
C LYS A 138 -16.29 -13.86 -5.54
N ASN A 139 -15.22 -13.76 -4.75
CA ASN A 139 -13.85 -13.76 -5.24
C ASN A 139 -13.64 -14.87 -6.30
N PRO A 140 -13.46 -14.50 -7.59
CA PRO A 140 -13.43 -15.47 -8.69
C PRO A 140 -12.15 -16.30 -8.73
N MET A 141 -11.16 -15.98 -7.88
CA MET A 141 -9.93 -16.76 -7.75
C MET A 141 -10.17 -18.04 -6.94
N ASN A 142 -11.18 -18.08 -6.07
CA ASN A 142 -11.56 -19.30 -5.36
C ASN A 142 -12.06 -20.39 -6.32
N ASP A 143 -12.75 -20.00 -7.39
CA ASP A 143 -13.14 -20.94 -8.44
C ASP A 143 -11.91 -21.61 -9.08
N LEU A 144 -10.82 -20.86 -9.28
CA LEU A 144 -9.56 -21.39 -9.79
C LEU A 144 -8.91 -22.36 -8.80
N ILE A 145 -8.78 -21.97 -7.53
CA ILE A 145 -8.19 -22.80 -6.47
C ILE A 145 -8.98 -24.12 -6.28
N ASN A 146 -10.30 -24.07 -6.44
CA ASN A 146 -11.18 -25.24 -6.35
C ASN A 146 -11.18 -26.11 -7.62
N GLY A 147 -10.28 -25.85 -8.56
CA GLY A 147 -10.08 -26.67 -9.75
C GLY A 147 -11.11 -26.47 -10.87
N LYS A 148 -11.97 -25.45 -10.78
CA LYS A 148 -13.02 -25.21 -11.80
C LYS A 148 -12.43 -25.08 -13.19
N PHE A 149 -11.27 -24.43 -13.33
CA PHE A 149 -10.66 -24.11 -14.62
C PHE A 149 -9.56 -25.09 -15.04
N ASP A 150 -9.39 -26.21 -14.35
CA ASP A 150 -8.27 -27.13 -14.57
C ASP A 150 -8.21 -27.67 -16.00
N ASN A 151 -9.37 -28.06 -16.55
CA ASN A 151 -9.45 -28.59 -17.92
C ASN A 151 -9.12 -27.52 -18.95
N ALA A 152 -9.66 -26.31 -18.81
CA ALA A 152 -9.31 -25.20 -19.70
C ALA A 152 -7.80 -24.87 -19.65
N ILE A 153 -7.19 -24.86 -18.46
CA ILE A 153 -5.75 -24.61 -18.32
C ILE A 153 -4.93 -25.75 -18.94
N LYS A 154 -5.39 -27.00 -18.80
CA LYS A 154 -4.78 -28.16 -19.47
C LYS A 154 -4.87 -28.03 -20.99
N GLU A 155 -6.03 -27.71 -21.55
CA GLU A 155 -6.25 -27.46 -22.99
C GLU A 155 -5.30 -26.35 -23.49
N LEU A 156 -5.20 -25.23 -22.76
CA LEU A 156 -4.25 -24.16 -23.07
C LEU A 156 -2.79 -24.68 -23.15
N CYS A 157 -2.38 -25.44 -22.14
CA CYS A 157 -1.01 -25.92 -22.04
C CYS A 157 -0.69 -26.97 -23.12
N ILE A 158 -1.60 -27.92 -23.37
CA ILE A 158 -1.36 -29.05 -24.27
C ILE A 158 -1.62 -28.67 -25.74
N ASP A 159 -2.65 -27.87 -26.04
CA ASP A 159 -3.11 -27.67 -27.41
C ASP A 159 -2.52 -26.40 -28.05
N LEU A 160 -2.39 -25.31 -27.27
CA LEU A 160 -1.82 -24.05 -27.75
C LEU A 160 -0.31 -23.95 -27.48
N ILE A 161 0.09 -24.11 -26.21
CA ILE A 161 1.49 -23.87 -25.80
C ILE A 161 2.40 -25.00 -26.25
N LYS A 162 1.99 -26.26 -26.05
CA LYS A 162 2.77 -27.46 -26.39
C LYS A 162 4.20 -27.35 -25.82
N LYS A 163 5.22 -27.46 -26.68
CA LYS A 163 6.64 -27.36 -26.33
C LYS A 163 7.25 -26.01 -26.71
N ARG A 164 6.43 -25.02 -27.06
CA ARG A 164 6.91 -23.70 -27.48
C ARG A 164 7.75 -23.07 -26.36
N PRO A 165 8.97 -22.58 -26.65
CA PRO A 165 9.77 -21.81 -25.70
C PRO A 165 9.29 -20.35 -25.61
N ASN A 166 9.81 -19.57 -24.67
CA ASN A 166 9.51 -18.13 -24.52
C ASN A 166 8.01 -17.82 -24.35
N VAL A 167 7.31 -18.65 -23.56
CA VAL A 167 5.89 -18.48 -23.24
C VAL A 167 5.74 -17.97 -21.81
N TYR A 168 4.99 -16.89 -21.66
CA TYR A 168 4.82 -16.15 -20.43
C TYR A 168 3.35 -16.15 -20.01
N ILE A 169 3.03 -16.68 -18.83
CA ILE A 169 1.66 -16.67 -18.28
C ILE A 169 1.53 -15.54 -17.28
N ARG A 170 0.75 -14.53 -17.60
CA ARG A 170 0.45 -13.40 -16.72
C ARG A 170 -0.90 -13.58 -16.07
N PHE A 171 -0.99 -13.48 -14.75
CA PHE A 171 -2.23 -13.77 -14.04
C PHE A 171 -2.86 -12.54 -13.41
N ASN A 172 -4.15 -12.33 -13.68
CA ASN A 172 -5.05 -11.38 -13.01
C ASN A 172 -4.36 -10.02 -12.72
N PRO A 173 -4.05 -9.23 -13.75
CA PRO A 173 -3.21 -8.05 -13.60
C PRO A 173 -3.89 -6.94 -12.78
N GLU A 174 -3.10 -5.96 -12.33
CA GLU A 174 -3.56 -4.79 -11.57
C GLU A 174 -4.19 -5.13 -10.21
N ILE A 175 -3.88 -6.31 -9.64
CA ILE A 175 -4.45 -6.85 -8.41
C ILE A 175 -4.38 -5.87 -7.24
N GLU A 176 -3.28 -5.12 -7.15
CA GLU A 176 -2.98 -4.24 -6.05
C GLU A 176 -3.79 -2.94 -6.13
N VAL A 177 -4.18 -2.49 -7.33
CA VAL A 177 -4.74 -1.15 -7.53
C VAL A 177 -6.09 -1.06 -6.79
N PRO A 178 -6.26 -0.11 -5.85
CA PRO A 178 -7.44 -0.03 -4.98
C PRO A 178 -8.64 0.61 -5.70
N TYR A 179 -8.94 0.14 -6.90
CA TYR A 179 -10.09 0.54 -7.69
C TYR A 179 -10.76 -0.73 -8.20
N LYS A 180 -12.08 -0.90 -7.98
CA LYS A 180 -12.81 -2.11 -8.41
C LYS A 180 -13.11 -2.09 -9.91
N ARG A 181 -12.07 -2.15 -10.75
CA ARG A 181 -12.18 -2.32 -12.21
C ARG A 181 -12.40 -3.79 -12.58
N TYR A 182 -11.77 -4.69 -11.84
CA TYR A 182 -11.76 -6.13 -12.04
C TYR A 182 -12.22 -6.86 -10.77
N PRO A 183 -12.85 -8.04 -10.90
CA PRO A 183 -13.42 -8.74 -9.75
C PRO A 183 -12.37 -9.34 -8.81
N TRP A 184 -11.13 -9.54 -9.27
CA TRP A 184 -10.03 -10.07 -8.45
C TRP A 184 -9.33 -9.03 -7.56
N GLN A 185 -9.52 -7.72 -7.81
CA GLN A 185 -8.76 -6.67 -7.11
C GLN A 185 -9.03 -6.62 -5.61
N GLY A 186 -7.97 -6.47 -4.81
CA GLY A 186 -8.01 -6.29 -3.36
C GLY A 186 -8.00 -7.55 -2.51
N TYR A 187 -7.93 -8.75 -3.10
CA TYR A 187 -7.84 -10.02 -2.38
C TYR A 187 -6.38 -10.49 -2.30
N VAL A 188 -5.71 -10.21 -1.19
CA VAL A 188 -4.27 -10.47 -1.04
C VAL A 188 -3.96 -11.97 -0.99
N GLN A 189 -4.48 -12.69 0.00
CA GLN A 189 -4.11 -14.08 0.25
C GLN A 189 -4.60 -14.98 -0.88
N GLU A 190 -5.84 -14.79 -1.32
CA GLU A 190 -6.43 -15.60 -2.37
C GLU A 190 -5.74 -15.37 -3.72
N TYR A 191 -5.19 -14.18 -3.98
CA TYR A 191 -4.36 -13.96 -5.17
C TYR A 191 -3.06 -14.76 -5.11
N ILE A 192 -2.37 -14.73 -3.97
CA ILE A 192 -1.12 -15.46 -3.75
C ILE A 192 -1.36 -16.96 -3.92
N ASP A 193 -2.40 -17.49 -3.29
CA ASP A 193 -2.78 -18.91 -3.36
C ASP A 193 -3.18 -19.32 -4.78
N ALA A 194 -4.00 -18.50 -5.46
CA ALA A 194 -4.42 -18.76 -6.83
C ALA A 194 -3.27 -18.69 -7.83
N PHE A 195 -2.32 -17.76 -7.63
CA PHE A 195 -1.11 -17.67 -8.45
C PHE A 195 -0.26 -18.94 -8.29
N GLY A 196 -0.03 -19.39 -7.06
CA GLY A 196 0.70 -20.64 -6.78
C GLY A 196 0.01 -21.86 -7.38
N TYR A 197 -1.32 -21.95 -7.26
CA TYR A 197 -2.12 -23.02 -7.86
C TYR A 197 -2.00 -23.05 -9.37
N LEU A 198 -2.19 -21.89 -10.04
CA LEU A 198 -2.05 -21.75 -11.48
C LEU A 198 -0.64 -22.13 -11.94
N ALA A 199 0.40 -21.63 -11.28
CA ALA A 199 1.78 -21.92 -11.60
C ALA A 199 2.05 -23.43 -11.54
N LYS A 200 1.61 -24.10 -10.47
CA LYS A 200 1.73 -25.56 -10.31
C LYS A 200 1.02 -26.30 -11.43
N LEU A 201 -0.20 -25.90 -11.77
CA LEU A 201 -1.01 -26.57 -12.78
C LEU A 201 -0.42 -26.39 -14.19
N CYS A 202 0.01 -25.19 -14.55
CA CYS A 202 0.60 -24.96 -15.86
C CYS A 202 1.97 -25.66 -15.96
N LYS A 203 2.86 -25.55 -14.94
CA LYS A 203 4.18 -26.23 -14.95
C LYS A 203 4.07 -27.76 -14.96
N LYS A 204 2.94 -28.34 -14.53
CA LYS A 204 2.66 -29.78 -14.68
C LYS A 204 2.59 -30.23 -16.14
N TYR A 205 2.03 -29.41 -17.03
CA TYR A 205 1.81 -29.77 -18.44
C TYR A 205 2.87 -29.16 -19.37
N THR A 206 3.37 -27.96 -19.04
CA THR A 206 4.36 -27.23 -19.82
C THR A 206 5.42 -26.62 -18.90
N PRO A 207 6.42 -27.39 -18.45
CA PRO A 207 7.42 -26.95 -17.46
C PRO A 207 8.25 -25.73 -17.89
N GLN A 208 8.36 -25.47 -19.20
CA GLN A 208 9.17 -24.40 -19.77
C GLN A 208 8.51 -23.01 -19.71
N ILE A 209 7.25 -22.90 -19.31
CA ILE A 209 6.57 -21.60 -19.20
C ILE A 209 7.21 -20.76 -18.09
N GLN A 210 7.12 -19.45 -18.26
CA GLN A 210 7.52 -18.48 -17.26
C GLN A 210 6.28 -17.79 -16.68
N MET A 211 6.14 -17.82 -15.36
CA MET A 211 5.04 -17.17 -14.65
C MET A 211 5.35 -15.68 -14.45
N VAL A 212 4.45 -14.82 -14.93
CA VAL A 212 4.53 -13.36 -14.81
C VAL A 212 3.59 -12.88 -13.71
N TRP A 213 4.16 -12.32 -12.65
CA TRP A 213 3.37 -11.61 -11.63
C TRP A 213 2.81 -10.31 -12.21
N GLY A 214 1.48 -10.23 -12.29
CA GLY A 214 0.75 -9.23 -13.07
C GLY A 214 0.62 -7.84 -12.46
N ALA A 215 1.53 -7.42 -11.57
CA ALA A 215 1.45 -6.11 -10.93
C ALA A 215 1.46 -4.95 -11.94
N SER A 216 0.79 -3.86 -11.57
CA SER A 216 0.86 -2.56 -12.24
C SER A 216 2.06 -1.72 -11.81
N GLY A 217 2.62 -2.03 -10.63
CA GLY A 217 3.65 -1.19 -10.00
C GLY A 217 3.04 0.02 -9.28
N TYR A 218 1.79 -0.08 -8.84
CA TYR A 218 1.14 0.91 -7.97
C TYR A 218 1.69 0.80 -6.53
N PRO A 219 1.66 1.86 -5.71
CA PRO A 219 2.08 1.76 -4.31
C PRO A 219 1.45 0.59 -3.58
N GLY A 220 2.24 -0.15 -2.79
CA GLY A 220 1.80 -1.37 -2.10
C GLY A 220 1.72 -2.64 -2.97
N ALA A 221 2.27 -2.64 -4.20
CA ALA A 221 2.29 -3.83 -5.06
C ALA A 221 2.85 -5.07 -4.34
N LEU A 222 3.95 -4.94 -3.61
CA LEU A 222 4.60 -6.06 -2.92
C LEU A 222 3.70 -6.74 -1.88
N GLU A 223 2.61 -6.11 -1.43
CA GLU A 223 1.60 -6.77 -0.59
C GLU A 223 1.06 -8.05 -1.25
N TYR A 224 1.03 -8.11 -2.58
CA TYR A 224 0.46 -9.18 -3.41
C TYR A 224 1.50 -10.08 -4.06
N TYR A 225 2.79 -9.92 -3.75
CA TYR A 225 3.85 -10.72 -4.34
C TYR A 225 3.71 -12.21 -3.95
N PRO A 226 3.57 -13.14 -4.92
CA PRO A 226 3.36 -14.57 -4.64
C PRO A 226 4.58 -15.31 -4.06
N GLY A 227 5.79 -14.80 -4.29
CA GLY A 227 7.03 -15.39 -3.80
C GLY A 227 8.01 -15.81 -4.89
N ASP A 228 9.31 -15.83 -4.55
CA ASP A 228 10.41 -16.00 -5.51
C ASP A 228 10.42 -17.38 -6.19
N HIS A 229 9.82 -18.38 -5.54
CA HIS A 229 9.77 -19.77 -5.98
C HIS A 229 8.72 -20.04 -7.07
N VAL A 230 7.73 -19.15 -7.22
CA VAL A 230 6.66 -19.29 -8.22
C VAL A 230 6.70 -18.22 -9.29
N VAL A 231 7.33 -17.06 -9.03
CA VAL A 231 7.45 -15.97 -9.99
C VAL A 231 8.75 -16.08 -10.78
N ASP A 232 8.64 -16.12 -12.10
CA ASP A 232 9.78 -16.11 -13.01
C ASP A 232 10.07 -14.69 -13.54
N VAL A 233 9.02 -13.86 -13.70
CA VAL A 233 9.10 -12.48 -14.21
C VAL A 233 8.13 -11.58 -13.44
N ALA A 234 8.54 -10.38 -13.07
CA ALA A 234 7.64 -9.36 -12.51
C ALA A 234 7.10 -8.44 -13.62
N SER A 235 6.01 -7.72 -13.38
CA SER A 235 5.53 -6.71 -14.32
C SER A 235 5.21 -5.38 -13.67
N VAL A 236 5.27 -4.33 -14.49
CA VAL A 236 4.66 -3.03 -14.24
C VAL A 236 3.84 -2.62 -15.47
N ILE A 237 2.84 -1.76 -15.28
CA ILE A 237 1.97 -1.28 -16.37
C ILE A 237 2.01 0.23 -16.38
N MET A 238 2.37 0.83 -17.52
CA MET A 238 2.33 2.27 -17.67
C MET A 238 0.87 2.74 -17.83
N LYS A 239 0.43 3.66 -16.96
CA LYS A 239 -0.90 4.30 -17.01
C LYS A 239 -2.05 3.29 -17.11
N SER A 240 -2.15 2.37 -16.17
CA SER A 240 -3.15 1.28 -16.19
C SER A 240 -4.59 1.82 -16.13
N ASP A 241 -5.56 1.04 -16.61
CA ASP A 241 -6.97 1.47 -16.63
C ASP A 241 -7.54 1.70 -15.23
N SER A 242 -7.13 0.89 -14.25
CA SER A 242 -7.60 1.04 -12.86
C SER A 242 -7.01 2.28 -12.20
N GLU A 243 -5.73 2.54 -12.40
CA GLU A 243 -5.01 3.66 -11.77
C GLU A 243 -5.51 5.02 -12.28
N MET A 244 -5.83 5.12 -13.57
CA MET A 244 -6.31 6.36 -14.18
C MET A 244 -7.62 6.87 -13.53
N LYS A 245 -8.30 6.05 -12.72
CA LYS A 245 -9.54 6.39 -12.01
C LYS A 245 -9.34 6.88 -10.57
N LEU A 246 -8.15 6.74 -10.00
CA LEU A 246 -7.84 7.13 -8.61
C LEU A 246 -7.34 8.57 -8.54
N GLU A 247 -7.63 9.34 -7.49
CA GLU A 247 -7.16 10.74 -7.37
C GLU A 247 -6.14 10.91 -6.22
N VAL A 248 -5.66 9.79 -5.68
CA VAL A 248 -4.82 9.75 -4.46
C VAL A 248 -3.37 10.14 -4.75
N TYR A 249 -2.85 9.81 -5.93
CA TYR A 249 -1.48 10.14 -6.35
C TYR A 249 -1.50 10.96 -7.64
N PRO A 250 -0.52 11.84 -7.88
CA PRO A 250 -0.39 12.57 -9.14
C PRO A 250 -0.26 11.62 -10.34
N LYS A 251 -0.78 12.05 -11.51
CA LYS A 251 -0.87 11.22 -12.74
C LYS A 251 -0.11 11.78 -13.93
N ASP A 252 0.31 13.03 -13.81
CA ASP A 252 0.89 13.86 -14.86
C ASP A 252 2.42 13.89 -14.79
N TYR A 253 3.01 12.93 -14.08
CA TYR A 253 4.45 12.77 -14.05
C TYR A 253 5.05 12.57 -15.45
N PRO A 254 6.26 13.12 -15.70
CA PRO A 254 7.04 12.78 -16.88
C PRO A 254 7.19 11.26 -17.00
N LEU A 255 7.10 10.74 -18.22
CA LEU A 255 7.03 9.29 -18.46
C LEU A 255 8.22 8.51 -17.87
N LYS A 256 9.43 9.07 -17.99
CA LYS A 256 10.65 8.49 -17.39
C LYS A 256 10.53 8.37 -15.87
N TYR A 257 10.02 9.41 -15.20
CA TYR A 257 9.86 9.41 -13.76
C TYR A 257 8.80 8.38 -13.31
N ASP A 258 7.65 8.31 -14.01
CA ASP A 258 6.64 7.28 -13.73
C ASP A 258 7.22 5.87 -13.87
N LEU A 259 7.99 5.61 -14.93
CA LEU A 259 8.66 4.34 -15.15
C LEU A 259 9.66 4.01 -14.02
N ILE A 260 10.53 4.96 -13.66
CA ILE A 260 11.48 4.79 -12.55
C ILE A 260 10.74 4.48 -11.25
N ARG A 261 9.68 5.21 -10.91
CA ARG A 261 8.91 4.97 -9.68
C ARG A 261 8.27 3.58 -9.65
N ARG A 262 7.78 3.09 -10.78
CA ARG A 262 7.24 1.73 -10.90
C ARG A 262 8.31 0.66 -10.75
N LEU A 263 9.45 0.81 -11.42
CA LEU A 263 10.59 -0.09 -11.29
C LEU A 263 11.12 -0.09 -9.86
N HIS A 264 11.25 1.08 -9.22
CA HIS A 264 11.71 1.23 -7.84
C HIS A 264 10.95 0.37 -6.82
N ARG A 265 9.65 0.14 -7.05
CA ARG A 265 8.83 -0.73 -6.20
C ARG A 265 9.18 -2.21 -6.32
N MET A 266 9.80 -2.60 -7.44
CA MET A 266 10.20 -3.97 -7.75
C MET A 266 11.63 -4.28 -7.30
N ARG A 267 12.38 -3.31 -6.74
CA ARG A 267 13.81 -3.45 -6.39
C ARG A 267 14.15 -4.56 -5.38
N PHE A 268 13.14 -5.13 -4.73
CA PHE A 268 13.28 -6.25 -3.81
C PHE A 268 13.24 -7.60 -4.51
N LEU A 269 13.07 -7.63 -5.83
CA LEU A 269 12.89 -8.84 -6.62
C LEU A 269 14.12 -9.08 -7.48
N ASP A 270 14.76 -10.24 -7.30
CA ASP A 270 15.79 -10.74 -8.22
C ASP A 270 15.12 -11.38 -9.45
N LYS A 271 14.41 -10.56 -10.21
CA LYS A 271 13.60 -10.98 -11.36
C LYS A 271 13.66 -9.93 -12.47
N PRO A 272 13.63 -10.35 -13.75
CA PRO A 272 13.37 -9.41 -14.83
C PRO A 272 11.98 -8.79 -14.68
N ILE A 273 11.85 -7.52 -15.07
CA ILE A 273 10.60 -6.75 -14.96
C ILE A 273 10.12 -6.36 -16.36
N PHE A 274 8.98 -6.91 -16.75
CA PHE A 274 8.31 -6.52 -17.99
C PHE A 274 7.52 -5.23 -17.81
N VAL A 275 7.73 -4.28 -18.71
CA VAL A 275 6.97 -3.03 -18.77
C VAL A 275 5.88 -3.19 -19.83
N PHE A 276 4.64 -3.25 -19.37
CA PHE A 276 3.47 -3.27 -20.25
C PHE A 276 2.99 -1.84 -20.53
N GLY A 277 2.60 -1.59 -21.77
CA GLY A 277 1.79 -0.43 -22.13
C GLY A 277 0.32 -0.64 -21.75
N SER A 278 -0.47 0.39 -21.97
CA SER A 278 -1.94 0.37 -21.83
C SER A 278 -2.57 1.16 -22.99
N LYS A 279 -3.91 1.19 -23.05
CA LYS A 279 -4.64 2.04 -24.00
C LYS A 279 -4.41 3.55 -23.76
N ASN A 280 -3.87 3.93 -22.61
CA ASN A 280 -3.68 5.31 -22.18
C ASN A 280 -2.26 5.83 -22.50
N ILE A 281 -1.46 5.07 -23.23
CA ILE A 281 -0.10 5.43 -23.62
C ILE A 281 0.18 4.98 -25.07
N ALA A 282 1.00 5.75 -25.78
CA ALA A 282 1.42 5.39 -27.14
C ALA A 282 2.27 4.10 -27.12
N LYS A 283 2.14 3.26 -28.17
CA LYS A 283 2.83 1.95 -28.26
C LYS A 283 4.35 2.08 -28.46
N ASP A 284 4.80 3.25 -28.86
CA ASP A 284 6.18 3.67 -29.07
C ASP A 284 6.66 4.65 -28.00
N ALA A 285 5.91 4.81 -26.90
CA ALA A 285 6.26 5.74 -25.82
C ALA A 285 7.61 5.42 -25.14
N LEU A 286 8.12 4.20 -25.28
CA LEU A 286 9.48 3.82 -24.87
C LEU A 286 10.34 3.57 -26.12
N ASP A 287 11.46 4.28 -26.19
CA ASP A 287 12.51 4.11 -27.19
C ASP A 287 13.82 3.63 -26.54
N LYS A 288 14.86 3.44 -27.36
CA LYS A 288 16.18 2.99 -26.88
C LYS A 288 16.87 4.04 -25.98
N GLY A 289 16.63 5.33 -26.22
CA GLY A 289 17.19 6.41 -25.43
C GLY A 289 16.63 6.38 -24.00
N MET A 290 15.30 6.30 -23.87
CA MET A 290 14.62 6.20 -22.58
C MET A 290 15.06 4.96 -21.80
N VAL A 291 15.18 3.80 -22.44
CA VAL A 291 15.70 2.59 -21.78
C VAL A 291 17.12 2.82 -21.26
N SER A 292 17.99 3.42 -22.08
CA SER A 292 19.38 3.69 -21.70
C SER A 292 19.48 4.69 -20.52
N GLU A 293 18.63 5.72 -20.50
CA GLU A 293 18.57 6.68 -19.40
C GLU A 293 18.11 6.03 -18.08
N VAL A 294 17.10 5.17 -18.13
CA VAL A 294 16.61 4.45 -16.94
C VAL A 294 17.63 3.44 -16.44
N VAL A 295 18.30 2.72 -17.34
CA VAL A 295 19.40 1.81 -16.98
C VAL A 295 20.54 2.59 -16.32
N LYS A 296 20.92 3.74 -16.88
CA LYS A 296 21.95 4.61 -16.30
C LYS A 296 21.57 5.04 -14.88
N TYR A 297 20.34 5.52 -14.68
CA TYR A 297 19.84 5.91 -13.36
C TYR A 297 19.91 4.75 -12.34
N ILE A 298 19.46 3.55 -12.73
CA ILE A 298 19.56 2.36 -11.87
C ILE A 298 21.02 2.03 -11.53
N GLN A 299 21.93 2.17 -12.49
CA GLN A 299 23.35 1.89 -12.28
C GLN A 299 24.04 2.90 -11.35
N GLU A 300 23.68 4.17 -11.40
CA GLU A 300 24.20 5.20 -10.50
C GLU A 300 23.87 4.88 -9.03
N GLU A 301 22.73 4.26 -8.78
CA GLU A 301 22.24 3.92 -7.44
C GLU A 301 22.39 2.42 -7.08
N LYS A 302 23.17 1.65 -7.86
CA LYS A 302 23.18 0.17 -7.76
C LYS A 302 23.68 -0.37 -6.42
N ASN A 303 24.62 0.33 -5.79
CA ASN A 303 25.28 -0.18 -4.58
C ASN A 303 24.46 0.07 -3.31
N ILE A 304 23.46 0.96 -3.40
CA ILE A 304 22.66 1.41 -2.27
C ILE A 304 21.20 1.06 -2.54
N VAL A 305 20.53 1.81 -3.42
CA VAL A 305 19.08 1.69 -3.62
C VAL A 305 18.73 0.39 -4.34
N TYR A 306 19.45 0.06 -5.41
CA TYR A 306 19.21 -1.14 -6.24
C TYR A 306 20.18 -2.28 -5.92
N SER A 307 20.67 -2.33 -4.67
CA SER A 307 21.62 -3.35 -4.21
C SER A 307 20.98 -4.74 -4.16
N LYS A 308 21.80 -5.76 -4.39
CA LYS A 308 21.42 -7.19 -4.26
C LYS A 308 21.01 -7.57 -2.85
N GLU A 309 21.43 -6.79 -1.85
CA GLU A 309 21.00 -6.95 -0.45
C GLU A 309 19.47 -6.90 -0.30
N ASN A 310 18.76 -6.21 -1.20
CA ASN A 310 17.30 -6.15 -1.20
C ASN A 310 16.61 -7.49 -1.53
N TYR A 311 17.34 -8.48 -2.06
CA TYR A 311 16.79 -9.79 -2.39
C TYR A 311 16.80 -10.75 -1.20
N ILE A 312 17.58 -10.44 -0.17
CA ILE A 312 17.65 -11.24 1.04
C ILE A 312 16.28 -11.22 1.70
N ARG A 313 15.66 -12.40 1.80
CA ARG A 313 14.37 -12.56 2.46
C ARG A 313 14.57 -12.70 3.96
N PRO A 314 13.60 -12.23 4.77
CA PRO A 314 13.57 -12.56 6.18
C PRO A 314 13.61 -14.06 6.38
N ASN A 315 14.52 -14.51 7.23
CA ASN A 315 14.42 -15.86 7.75
C ASN A 315 13.34 -15.83 8.82
N PRO A 316 12.50 -16.87 8.95
CA PRO A 316 11.62 -16.98 10.10
C PRO A 316 12.49 -16.87 11.35
N ILE A 317 12.37 -15.75 12.07
CA ILE A 317 13.05 -15.54 13.33
C ILE A 317 12.70 -16.72 14.23
N ASP A 318 13.70 -17.42 14.75
CA ASP A 318 13.47 -18.40 15.80
C ASP A 318 12.89 -17.64 17.00
N LYS A 319 11.65 -17.95 17.36
CA LYS A 319 10.88 -17.22 18.38
C LYS A 319 11.60 -17.17 19.73
N ASP A 320 12.51 -18.12 19.96
CA ASP A 320 13.30 -18.19 21.18
C ASP A 320 14.54 -17.26 21.16
N THR A 321 14.96 -16.76 19.99
CA THR A 321 16.15 -15.90 19.85
C THR A 321 15.92 -14.41 20.11
N ILE A 322 14.68 -13.90 20.03
CA ILE A 322 14.33 -12.48 20.27
C ILE A 322 13.46 -12.31 21.53
N ARG A 323 13.31 -13.37 22.35
CA ARG A 323 12.46 -13.32 23.53
C ARG A 323 13.10 -12.53 24.69
N GLY A 324 13.08 -11.21 24.58
CA GLY A 324 13.36 -10.25 25.65
C GLY A 324 12.09 -9.65 26.24
N ASN A 325 12.19 -9.03 27.41
CA ASN A 325 11.09 -8.24 27.96
C ASN A 325 10.81 -7.04 27.05
N ILE A 326 9.55 -6.87 26.63
CA ILE A 326 9.12 -5.73 25.81
C ILE A 326 9.32 -4.45 26.62
N LYS A 327 10.12 -3.52 26.09
CA LYS A 327 10.34 -2.22 26.71
C LYS A 327 9.09 -1.34 26.56
N ILE A 328 8.71 -0.67 27.64
CA ILE A 328 7.54 0.20 27.67
C ILE A 328 8.01 1.65 27.79
N GLY A 329 7.52 2.49 26.88
CA GLY A 329 7.78 3.92 26.87
C GLY A 329 6.55 4.79 26.68
N LEU A 330 6.75 6.09 26.88
CA LEU A 330 5.74 7.12 26.70
C LEU A 330 6.29 8.32 25.92
N TYR A 331 5.44 8.89 25.06
CA TYR A 331 5.48 10.32 24.77
C TYR A 331 4.52 11.02 25.73
N ASP A 332 5.05 11.59 26.82
CA ASP A 332 4.27 12.27 27.86
C ASP A 332 4.98 13.55 28.31
N PRO A 333 4.91 14.63 27.52
CA PRO A 333 5.71 15.85 27.76
C PRO A 333 5.32 16.61 29.04
N ASN A 334 4.23 16.21 29.71
CA ASN A 334 3.77 16.80 30.97
C ASN A 334 4.14 15.97 32.21
N ASP A 335 4.89 14.87 32.04
CA ASP A 335 5.37 14.00 33.13
C ASP A 335 4.27 13.43 34.04
N PHE A 336 3.07 13.19 33.50
CA PHE A 336 1.95 12.63 34.27
C PHE A 336 2.16 11.15 34.63
N LEU A 337 2.78 10.39 33.75
CA LEU A 337 2.94 8.93 33.83
C LEU A 337 4.40 8.48 33.70
N ASN A 338 5.34 9.37 33.34
CA ASN A 338 6.74 9.01 33.15
C ASN A 338 7.43 8.43 34.40
N ASN A 339 6.93 8.72 35.61
CA ASN A 339 7.52 8.22 36.86
C ASN A 339 6.97 6.85 37.29
N GLU A 340 6.08 6.23 36.50
CA GLU A 340 5.57 4.90 36.81
C GLU A 340 6.69 3.84 36.66
N PRO A 341 6.88 2.91 37.62
CA PRO A 341 8.04 1.99 37.63
C PRO A 341 8.18 1.07 36.42
N SER A 342 7.09 0.86 35.66
CA SER A 342 7.10 0.04 34.45
C SER A 342 7.59 0.79 33.21
N ILE A 343 7.71 2.12 33.28
CA ILE A 343 8.20 2.95 32.18
C ILE A 343 9.73 2.97 32.23
N SER A 344 10.35 2.74 31.08
CA SER A 344 11.81 2.68 30.94
C SER A 344 12.35 3.45 29.75
N ILE A 345 11.45 3.97 28.91
CA ILE A 345 11.75 4.69 27.68
C ILE A 345 10.91 5.95 27.63
N GLU A 346 11.49 7.05 27.18
CA GLU A 346 10.73 8.25 26.85
C GLU A 346 10.96 8.69 25.41
N HIS A 347 9.94 9.28 24.80
CA HIS A 347 10.00 9.75 23.43
C HIS A 347 10.16 11.27 23.38
N LEU A 348 11.18 11.74 22.67
CA LEU A 348 11.46 13.15 22.40
C LEU A 348 11.43 13.42 20.90
N PHE A 349 10.97 14.62 20.53
CA PHE A 349 11.09 15.16 19.18
C PHE A 349 12.21 16.21 19.14
N ALA A 350 13.06 16.14 18.12
CA ALA A 350 14.16 17.04 17.83
C ALA A 350 13.97 17.67 16.44
N ASP A 351 14.28 18.95 16.30
CA ASP A 351 14.24 19.71 15.05
C ASP A 351 15.38 20.75 15.06
N PHE A 352 15.69 21.39 13.92
CA PHE A 352 16.86 22.27 13.86
C PHE A 352 16.77 23.46 14.82
N GLU A 353 15.58 24.02 15.02
CA GLU A 353 15.33 25.13 15.94
C GLU A 353 15.60 24.73 17.40
N ASN A 354 15.09 23.58 17.85
CA ASN A 354 15.20 23.15 19.24
C ASN A 354 16.57 22.58 19.62
N ILE A 355 17.37 22.21 18.61
CA ILE A 355 18.81 21.96 18.77
C ILE A 355 19.54 23.29 18.97
N ASN A 356 19.30 24.26 18.09
CA ASN A 356 20.00 25.55 18.12
C ASN A 356 19.72 26.36 19.39
N ASN A 357 18.50 26.31 19.93
CA ASN A 357 18.14 27.02 21.15
C ASN A 357 18.39 26.23 22.46
N GLY A 358 18.94 25.01 22.38
CA GLY A 358 19.26 24.17 23.55
C GLY A 358 18.07 23.50 24.24
N THR A 359 16.84 23.71 23.76
CA THR A 359 15.63 23.12 24.37
C THR A 359 15.61 21.59 24.27
N PHE A 360 16.17 21.02 23.20
CA PHE A 360 16.33 19.56 23.10
C PHE A 360 17.33 19.02 24.13
N GLU A 361 18.51 19.63 24.27
CA GLU A 361 19.54 19.18 25.24
C GLU A 361 18.97 19.14 26.68
N GLY A 362 18.24 20.18 27.09
CA GLY A 362 17.61 20.22 28.40
C GLY A 362 16.56 19.12 28.60
N ARG A 363 15.74 18.82 27.59
CA ARG A 363 14.77 17.71 27.63
C ARG A 363 15.47 16.35 27.69
N PHE A 364 16.47 16.15 26.84
CA PHE A 364 17.27 14.93 26.78
C PHE A 364 17.92 14.62 28.13
N LYS A 365 18.57 15.63 28.74
CA LYS A 365 19.21 15.48 30.06
C LYS A 365 18.22 15.01 31.14
N ARG A 366 16.99 15.53 31.15
CA ARG A 366 15.95 15.12 32.13
C ARG A 366 15.50 13.67 31.98
N VAL A 367 15.49 13.14 30.76
CA VAL A 367 15.22 11.70 30.51
C VAL A 367 16.36 10.86 31.10
N ILE A 368 17.60 11.24 30.81
CA ILE A 368 18.78 10.55 31.32
C ILE A 368 18.91 10.63 32.85
N GLU A 369 18.58 11.77 33.46
CA GLU A 369 18.54 11.95 34.92
C GLU A 369 17.50 11.03 35.61
N ARG A 370 16.46 10.62 34.89
CA ARG A 370 15.49 9.60 35.33
C ARG A 370 15.93 8.16 35.04
N ASN A 371 17.14 7.97 34.51
CA ASN A 371 17.72 6.67 34.19
C ASN A 371 16.89 5.90 33.16
N HIS A 372 16.30 6.61 32.18
CA HIS A 372 15.54 6.03 31.08
C HIS A 372 16.35 5.97 29.79
N ASP A 373 16.05 4.96 28.96
CA ASP A 373 16.40 4.97 27.55
C ASP A 373 15.51 5.99 26.80
N VAL A 374 15.85 6.34 25.56
CA VAL A 374 15.16 7.42 24.84
C VAL A 374 14.91 7.10 23.38
N ILE A 375 13.70 7.36 22.90
CA ILE A 375 13.40 7.46 21.47
C ILE A 375 13.56 8.92 21.09
N VAL A 376 14.41 9.19 20.10
CA VAL A 376 14.60 10.53 19.55
C VAL A 376 14.11 10.54 18.12
N THR A 377 12.98 11.18 17.87
CA THR A 377 12.50 11.44 16.52
C THR A 377 13.06 12.77 16.03
N PHE A 378 14.03 12.68 15.12
CA PHE A 378 14.57 13.83 14.42
C PHE A 378 13.68 14.18 13.23
N GLU A 379 13.05 15.33 13.32
CA GLU A 379 12.22 15.95 12.30
C GLU A 379 13.05 17.01 11.58
N PRO A 380 13.53 16.78 10.34
CA PRO A 380 14.32 17.76 9.60
C PRO A 380 13.41 18.86 9.06
N PHE A 381 12.97 19.77 9.92
CA PHE A 381 12.21 20.97 9.59
C PHE A 381 12.48 22.07 10.62
N ARG A 382 11.94 23.27 10.39
CA ARG A 382 12.05 24.45 11.26
C ARG A 382 13.51 24.86 11.51
N HIS A 383 14.08 25.59 10.56
CA HIS A 383 15.37 26.25 10.75
C HIS A 383 15.16 27.66 11.28
N HIS A 384 16.01 28.10 12.22
CA HIS A 384 15.88 29.41 12.88
C HIS A 384 15.94 30.63 11.94
N GLN A 385 16.42 30.44 10.70
CA GLN A 385 16.66 31.52 9.73
C GLN A 385 15.80 31.40 8.47
N LYS A 386 14.89 30.42 8.34
CA LYS A 386 14.10 30.20 7.11
C LYS A 386 12.62 29.88 7.32
N GLU A 387 11.84 30.27 6.31
CA GLU A 387 10.49 29.76 6.04
C GLU A 387 10.52 28.24 5.77
N TYR A 388 9.33 27.64 5.64
CA TYR A 388 9.13 26.21 5.31
C TYR A 388 10.03 25.74 4.16
N ASP A 389 10.90 24.77 4.42
CA ASP A 389 11.83 24.20 3.44
C ASP A 389 11.27 22.91 2.83
N ALA A 390 10.72 23.00 1.61
CA ALA A 390 10.18 21.87 0.88
C ALA A 390 11.27 20.91 0.33
N GLU A 391 12.53 21.33 0.30
CA GLU A 391 13.67 20.58 -0.28
C GLU A 391 14.63 20.09 0.82
N VAL A 392 14.15 20.02 2.06
CA VAL A 392 14.99 19.79 3.25
C VAL A 392 15.83 18.51 3.17
N LEU A 393 15.33 17.45 2.56
CA LEU A 393 16.08 16.19 2.37
C LEU A 393 17.31 16.40 1.49
N LYS A 394 17.19 17.20 0.41
CA LYS A 394 18.32 17.54 -0.47
C LYS A 394 19.29 18.49 0.21
N HIS A 395 18.78 19.45 0.99
CA HIS A 395 19.64 20.34 1.75
C HIS A 395 20.44 19.60 2.84
N VAL A 396 19.86 18.60 3.51
CA VAL A 396 20.59 17.68 4.39
C VAL A 396 21.69 16.95 3.60
N LEU A 397 21.37 16.39 2.43
CA LEU A 397 22.35 15.70 1.57
C LEU A 397 23.51 16.59 1.09
N HIS A 398 23.27 17.88 0.92
CA HIS A 398 24.29 18.85 0.51
C HIS A 398 25.09 19.45 1.68
N GLY A 399 24.83 18.99 2.91
CA GLY A 399 25.54 19.43 4.11
C GLY A 399 25.08 20.79 4.66
N ASN A 400 23.94 21.31 4.19
CA ASN A 400 23.46 22.64 4.61
C ASN A 400 23.08 22.72 6.09
N TYR A 401 22.92 21.57 6.76
CA TYR A 401 22.54 21.44 8.16
C TYR A 401 23.57 20.67 8.99
N ASP A 402 24.81 20.54 8.49
CA ASP A 402 25.84 19.72 9.15
C ASP A 402 26.21 20.22 10.54
N GLU A 403 26.19 21.53 10.77
CA GLU A 403 26.49 22.10 12.09
C GLU A 403 25.41 21.72 13.11
N GLU A 404 24.12 21.80 12.73
CA GLU A 404 23.02 21.36 13.58
C GLU A 404 23.03 19.84 13.80
N ILE A 405 23.32 19.05 12.77
CA ILE A 405 23.42 17.59 12.87
C ILE A 405 24.59 17.21 13.81
N LYS A 406 25.73 17.90 13.72
CA LYS A 406 26.87 17.70 14.60
C LYS A 406 26.56 18.07 16.05
N ALA A 407 25.86 19.18 16.28
CA ALA A 407 25.40 19.58 17.62
C ALA A 407 24.42 18.53 18.19
N PHE A 408 23.50 18.03 17.36
CA PHE A 408 22.59 16.96 17.73
C PHE A 408 23.31 15.67 18.16
N TYR A 409 24.25 15.18 17.32
CA TYR A 409 25.03 13.99 17.65
C TYR A 409 25.82 14.15 18.94
N LYS A 410 26.39 15.33 19.20
CA LYS A 410 27.08 15.61 20.48
C LYS A 410 26.17 15.39 21.69
N ILE A 411 24.90 15.77 21.60
CA ILE A 411 23.92 15.62 22.69
C ILE A 411 23.58 14.13 22.89
N ILE A 412 23.19 13.43 21.83
CA ILE A 412 22.72 12.03 21.97
C ILE A 412 23.85 11.06 22.34
N LEU A 413 25.10 11.39 22.04
CA LEU A 413 26.29 10.60 22.39
C LEU A 413 26.81 10.89 23.81
N SER A 414 26.19 11.82 24.55
CA SER A 414 26.60 12.19 25.91
C SER A 414 26.17 11.18 27.00
N THR A 415 25.56 10.07 26.60
CA THR A 415 24.98 9.07 27.50
C THR A 415 25.36 7.63 27.12
N ASN A 416 25.34 6.74 28.12
CA ASN A 416 25.46 5.30 27.93
C ASN A 416 24.08 4.61 27.82
N HIS A 417 22.98 5.34 28.03
CA HIS A 417 21.62 4.83 27.81
C HIS A 417 21.37 4.52 26.33
N THR A 418 20.39 3.66 26.07
CA THR A 418 20.00 3.34 24.69
C THR A 418 19.27 4.53 24.07
N VAL A 419 19.72 4.94 22.88
CA VAL A 419 19.07 5.97 22.07
C VAL A 419 18.50 5.32 20.80
N TYR A 420 17.17 5.27 20.69
CA TYR A 420 16.48 4.86 19.47
C TYR A 420 16.29 6.08 18.56
N LEU A 421 17.21 6.25 17.61
CA LEU A 421 17.26 7.40 16.71
C LEU A 421 16.38 7.19 15.48
N ARG A 422 15.24 7.87 15.42
CA ARG A 422 14.26 7.81 14.31
C ARG A 422 14.35 9.09 13.47
N TYR A 423 14.62 8.99 12.17
CA TYR A 423 14.75 10.15 11.28
C TYR A 423 13.60 10.23 10.28
N ALA A 424 13.04 11.44 10.10
CA ALA A 424 12.07 11.76 9.05
C ALA A 424 10.96 10.70 8.90
N HIS A 425 10.25 10.44 10.01
CA HIS A 425 9.21 9.41 10.11
C HIS A 425 8.00 9.68 9.20
N GLU A 426 7.20 8.63 8.95
CA GLU A 426 5.92 8.70 8.21
C GLU A 426 6.01 9.34 6.81
N MET A 427 7.17 9.22 6.17
CA MET A 427 7.48 9.77 4.85
C MET A 427 6.58 9.24 3.72
N GLU A 428 6.00 8.04 3.89
CA GLU A 428 5.24 7.37 2.85
C GLU A 428 3.80 7.87 2.70
N ILE A 429 3.28 8.59 3.70
CA ILE A 429 1.90 9.06 3.69
C ILE A 429 1.77 10.09 2.55
N PRO A 430 0.82 9.92 1.62
CA PRO A 430 0.68 10.78 0.44
C PRO A 430 -0.04 12.10 0.77
N ILE A 431 0.47 12.80 1.77
CA ILE A 431 0.06 14.15 2.18
C ILE A 431 1.31 15.04 2.27
N THR A 432 1.14 16.31 2.65
CA THR A 432 2.23 17.29 2.79
C THR A 432 2.26 17.90 4.19
N ARG A 433 1.98 17.09 5.23
CA ARG A 433 2.06 17.53 6.64
C ARG A 433 3.52 17.85 7.00
N TYR A 434 4.44 17.01 6.55
CA TYR A 434 5.87 17.18 6.71
C TYR A 434 6.56 17.47 5.37
N PRO A 435 7.64 18.27 5.34
CA PRO A 435 8.34 18.59 4.09
C PRO A 435 9.01 17.38 3.42
N TRP A 436 9.29 16.31 4.18
CA TRP A 436 9.85 15.06 3.65
C TRP A 436 8.80 14.07 3.12
N GLN A 437 7.49 14.36 3.27
CA GLN A 437 6.42 13.52 2.72
C GLN A 437 6.16 13.84 1.25
N SER A 438 5.62 12.86 0.52
CA SER A 438 5.32 12.98 -0.92
C SER A 438 6.54 13.36 -1.79
N GLN A 439 7.75 13.14 -1.28
CA GLN A 439 9.02 13.35 -1.97
C GLN A 439 9.41 12.17 -2.87
N ASP A 440 10.54 12.31 -3.56
CA ASP A 440 11.18 11.21 -4.25
C ASP A 440 11.79 10.20 -3.24
N PRO A 441 11.45 8.89 -3.29
CA PRO A 441 11.97 7.93 -2.31
C PRO A 441 13.46 7.70 -2.36
N VAL A 442 14.10 7.86 -3.53
CA VAL A 442 15.56 7.72 -3.64
C VAL A 442 16.26 8.86 -2.89
N THR A 443 15.75 10.09 -3.03
CA THR A 443 16.20 11.25 -2.25
C THR A 443 16.05 11.02 -0.74
N TYR A 444 14.91 10.47 -0.28
CA TYR A 444 14.73 10.11 1.13
C TYR A 444 15.71 9.04 1.59
N ILE A 445 15.88 7.96 0.83
CA ILE A 445 16.80 6.87 1.17
C ILE A 445 18.22 7.42 1.35
N ASN A 446 18.69 8.22 0.41
CA ASN A 446 20.02 8.81 0.48
C ASN A 446 20.14 9.79 1.67
N SER A 447 19.12 10.61 1.93
CA SER A 447 19.10 11.54 3.07
C SER A 447 19.10 10.81 4.42
N TYR A 448 18.30 9.75 4.55
CA TYR A 448 18.30 8.88 5.73
C TYR A 448 19.69 8.28 5.96
N ARG A 449 20.32 7.75 4.91
CA ARG A 449 21.66 7.16 4.98
C ARG A 449 22.68 8.19 5.42
N TYR A 450 22.70 9.37 4.79
CA TYR A 450 23.58 10.47 5.17
C TYR A 450 23.46 10.81 6.66
N PHE A 451 22.23 10.97 7.16
CA PHE A 451 21.98 11.27 8.56
C PHE A 451 22.42 10.12 9.49
N MET A 452 22.13 8.87 9.14
CA MET A 452 22.46 7.68 9.94
C MET A 452 23.92 7.21 9.80
N THR A 453 24.71 7.84 8.95
CA THR A 453 26.16 7.60 8.84
C THR A 453 26.95 8.90 8.96
N PHE A 454 26.38 9.91 9.62
CA PHE A 454 26.99 11.24 9.75
C PHE A 454 28.29 11.22 10.56
N ILE A 455 28.40 10.30 11.52
CA ILE A 455 29.63 10.03 12.26
C ILE A 455 30.24 8.69 11.81
N ASP A 456 31.57 8.59 11.83
CA ASP A 456 32.31 7.44 11.30
C ASP A 456 31.92 6.10 11.96
N SER A 457 31.62 6.12 13.26
CA SER A 457 31.24 4.93 14.02
C SER A 457 30.16 5.27 15.04
N ILE A 458 28.92 4.86 14.76
CA ILE A 458 27.81 4.98 15.70
C ILE A 458 28.03 3.99 16.87
N PRO A 459 28.02 4.45 18.13
CA PRO A 459 28.14 3.56 19.28
C PRO A 459 26.99 2.55 19.37
N GLU A 460 27.25 1.38 19.96
CA GLU A 460 26.27 0.29 20.05
C GLU A 460 24.99 0.67 20.80
N ASN A 461 25.04 1.64 21.71
CA ASN A 461 23.86 2.10 22.45
C ASN A 461 22.94 3.00 21.59
N VAL A 462 23.38 3.48 20.43
CA VAL A 462 22.53 4.24 19.49
C VAL A 462 21.99 3.27 18.44
N LYS A 463 20.67 3.07 18.43
CA LYS A 463 19.96 2.21 17.46
C LYS A 463 19.33 3.06 16.37
N ARG A 464 19.69 2.82 15.11
CA ARG A 464 19.11 3.50 13.95
C ARG A 464 17.73 2.93 13.65
N VAL A 465 16.71 3.78 13.75
CA VAL A 465 15.30 3.41 13.58
C VAL A 465 14.79 3.92 12.24
N TRP A 466 14.27 3.02 11.42
CA TRP A 466 13.49 3.40 10.23
C TRP A 466 12.01 3.31 10.57
N GLY A 467 11.32 4.45 10.53
CA GLY A 467 9.97 4.58 11.07
C GLY A 467 8.93 5.08 10.07
N PRO A 468 8.48 4.24 9.12
CA PRO A 468 7.26 4.53 8.37
C PRO A 468 6.04 4.57 9.31
N ALA A 469 4.93 5.14 8.86
CA ALA A 469 3.65 4.90 9.52
C ALA A 469 3.27 3.42 9.41
N GLY A 470 3.75 2.70 8.39
CA GLY A 470 3.36 1.33 8.03
C GLY A 470 2.22 1.30 7.01
N ASP A 471 1.98 2.43 6.34
CA ASP A 471 0.94 2.58 5.35
C ASP A 471 1.32 1.99 3.99
N ARG A 472 0.34 1.96 3.09
CA ARG A 472 0.48 1.36 1.77
C ARG A 472 1.62 2.03 1.01
N GLY A 473 2.62 1.26 0.60
CA GLY A 473 3.81 1.78 -0.09
C GLY A 473 5.01 2.08 0.82
N SER A 474 4.92 1.84 2.13
CA SER A 474 6.02 2.08 3.09
C SER A 474 7.38 1.53 2.63
N ILE A 475 7.41 0.28 2.17
CA ILE A 475 8.64 -0.41 1.79
C ILE A 475 9.40 0.28 0.65
N GLU A 476 8.73 1.12 -0.15
CA GLU A 476 9.38 1.92 -1.18
C GLU A 476 10.47 2.84 -0.63
N TRP A 477 10.40 3.18 0.65
CA TRP A 477 11.26 4.13 1.34
C TRP A 477 12.31 3.45 2.23
N TYR A 478 12.39 2.11 2.21
CA TYR A 478 13.36 1.37 3.00
C TYR A 478 14.81 1.69 2.58
N PRO A 479 15.68 2.13 3.50
CA PRO A 479 17.01 2.67 3.18
C PRO A 479 18.15 1.63 3.16
N GLY A 480 17.89 0.39 3.60
CA GLY A 480 18.84 -0.72 3.55
C GLY A 480 19.14 -1.35 4.91
N ASN A 481 19.50 -2.63 4.89
CA ASN A 481 19.76 -3.44 6.09
C ASN A 481 20.97 -2.97 6.90
N ASP A 482 21.92 -2.29 6.27
CA ASP A 482 23.19 -1.83 6.82
C ASP A 482 23.08 -0.54 7.66
N VAL A 483 22.02 0.24 7.41
CA VAL A 483 21.74 1.52 8.10
C VAL A 483 20.49 1.48 8.98
N VAL A 484 19.84 0.33 9.11
CA VAL A 484 18.65 0.14 9.95
C VAL A 484 18.90 -0.98 10.95
N ASP A 485 18.85 -0.63 12.23
CA ASP A 485 18.97 -1.60 13.33
C ASP A 485 17.57 -2.03 13.80
N VAL A 486 16.60 -1.12 13.78
CA VAL A 486 15.23 -1.31 14.25
C VAL A 486 14.24 -0.73 13.25
N MET A 487 13.17 -1.45 12.97
CA MET A 487 12.02 -0.95 12.22
C MET A 487 10.97 -0.40 13.20
N SER A 488 10.21 0.61 12.81
CA SER A 488 9.07 1.07 13.59
C SER A 488 7.81 1.28 12.76
N ILE A 489 6.67 1.30 13.44
CA ILE A 489 5.36 1.68 12.87
C ILE A 489 4.58 2.53 13.87
N ALA A 490 3.62 3.31 13.37
CA ALA A 490 2.64 4.04 14.17
C ALA A 490 1.26 3.34 14.11
N ILE A 491 0.56 3.21 15.25
CA ILE A 491 -0.76 2.55 15.32
C ILE A 491 -1.76 3.41 16.09
N TYR A 492 -2.61 4.12 15.37
CA TYR A 492 -3.73 4.85 15.97
C TYR A 492 -5.04 4.15 15.64
N GLY A 493 -5.92 3.99 16.64
CA GLY A 493 -7.23 3.33 16.45
C GLY A 493 -8.16 4.07 15.49
N LEU A 494 -7.86 5.33 15.15
CA LEU A 494 -8.72 6.22 14.38
C LEU A 494 -8.36 6.22 12.88
N PRO A 495 -9.07 5.45 12.02
CA PRO A 495 -8.78 5.43 10.58
C PRO A 495 -9.32 6.65 9.83
N ASP A 496 -10.32 7.34 10.40
CA ASP A 496 -10.94 8.54 9.83
C ASP A 496 -11.19 9.54 10.96
N LYS A 497 -10.78 10.79 10.72
CA LYS A 497 -10.95 11.91 11.62
C LYS A 497 -12.41 12.18 12.02
N ASN A 498 -13.36 11.82 11.16
CA ASN A 498 -14.79 12.05 11.38
C ASN A 498 -15.45 11.00 12.26
N ILE A 499 -14.75 9.94 12.66
CA ILE A 499 -15.29 8.93 13.57
C ILE A 499 -15.46 9.55 14.96
N THR A 500 -16.71 9.62 15.41
CA THR A 500 -17.09 10.10 16.75
C THR A 500 -17.49 8.97 17.68
N ASP A 501 -18.05 7.87 17.17
CA ASP A 501 -18.32 6.65 17.93
C ASP A 501 -17.02 5.85 18.12
N PRO A 502 -16.55 5.64 19.37
CA PRO A 502 -15.36 4.85 19.65
C PRO A 502 -15.43 3.44 19.04
N ASN A 503 -16.60 2.81 18.94
CA ASN A 503 -16.74 1.45 18.43
C ASN A 503 -16.48 1.31 16.92
N MET A 504 -16.39 2.43 16.19
CA MET A 504 -16.01 2.44 14.78
C MET A 504 -14.48 2.56 14.56
N GLN A 505 -13.70 2.74 15.63
CA GLN A 505 -12.25 2.68 15.56
C GLN A 505 -11.78 1.24 15.30
N GLU A 506 -10.69 1.11 14.55
CA GLU A 506 -10.10 -0.20 14.26
C GLU A 506 -9.35 -0.74 15.49
N SER A 507 -9.39 -2.06 15.68
CA SER A 507 -8.62 -2.71 16.74
C SER A 507 -7.12 -2.69 16.44
N PHE A 508 -6.29 -2.66 17.50
CA PHE A 508 -4.82 -2.75 17.38
C PHE A 508 -4.41 -3.95 16.50
N SER A 509 -4.97 -5.14 16.76
CA SER A 509 -4.67 -6.37 16.03
C SER A 509 -4.90 -6.24 14.51
N THR A 510 -6.02 -5.61 14.11
CA THR A 510 -6.37 -5.43 12.69
C THR A 510 -5.34 -4.53 12.00
N ILE A 511 -5.01 -3.39 12.62
CA ILE A 511 -4.03 -2.45 12.08
C ILE A 511 -2.65 -3.10 12.05
N PHE A 512 -2.23 -3.71 13.16
CA PHE A 512 -0.93 -4.36 13.30
C PHE A 512 -0.71 -5.44 12.24
N LYS A 513 -1.68 -6.35 12.04
CA LYS A 513 -1.62 -7.40 11.01
C LYS A 513 -1.48 -6.81 9.60
N ARG A 514 -2.25 -5.75 9.30
CA ARG A 514 -2.19 -5.06 8.01
C ARG A 514 -0.83 -4.40 7.77
N LYS A 515 -0.28 -3.70 8.77
CA LYS A 515 0.99 -2.96 8.66
C LYS A 515 2.20 -3.89 8.61
N THR A 516 2.26 -4.91 9.47
CA THR A 516 3.36 -5.89 9.45
C THR A 516 3.39 -6.71 8.16
N TRP A 517 2.23 -7.06 7.60
CA TRP A 517 2.16 -7.73 6.30
C TRP A 517 2.79 -6.92 5.15
N ARG A 518 2.65 -5.59 5.19
CA ARG A 518 3.27 -4.67 4.20
C ARG A 518 4.79 -4.63 4.30
N LEU A 519 5.33 -4.94 5.48
CA LEU A 519 6.76 -4.88 5.79
C LEU A 519 7.41 -6.27 5.77
N ARG A 520 6.70 -7.32 5.34
CA ARG A 520 7.15 -8.73 5.38
C ARG A 520 8.42 -9.09 4.61
N PHE A 521 9.01 -8.14 3.89
CA PHE A 521 10.28 -8.29 3.18
C PHE A 521 11.48 -7.80 4.01
N ILE A 522 11.23 -7.23 5.19
CA ILE A 522 12.25 -6.65 6.07
C ILE A 522 12.32 -7.49 7.34
N ASP A 523 13.54 -7.91 7.69
CA ASP A 523 13.82 -8.73 8.87
C ASP A 523 14.57 -7.92 9.91
N LYS A 524 13.82 -7.11 10.66
CA LYS A 524 14.38 -6.25 11.70
C LYS A 524 13.51 -6.30 12.94
N PRO A 525 14.08 -6.18 14.16
CA PRO A 525 13.30 -5.92 15.36
C PRO A 525 12.31 -4.76 15.14
N LEU A 526 11.11 -4.89 15.68
CA LEU A 526 10.02 -3.94 15.54
C LEU A 526 9.82 -3.19 16.86
N PHE A 527 9.76 -1.87 16.78
CA PHE A 527 9.36 -0.99 17.89
C PHE A 527 8.06 -0.28 17.50
N ILE A 528 7.00 -0.39 18.30
CA ILE A 528 5.80 0.41 18.08
C ILE A 528 6.05 1.81 18.65
N THR A 529 6.62 2.69 17.84
CA THR A 529 7.12 4.01 18.30
C THR A 529 5.99 4.96 18.69
N GLU A 530 4.80 4.75 18.14
CA GLU A 530 3.62 5.52 18.49
C GLU A 530 2.39 4.63 18.42
N PHE A 531 1.57 4.67 19.45
CA PHE A 531 0.21 4.16 19.38
C PHE A 531 -0.71 4.91 20.33
N GLY A 532 -1.99 4.96 19.98
CA GLY A 532 -2.98 5.73 20.72
C GLY A 532 -4.41 5.40 20.31
N VAL A 533 -5.33 5.57 21.24
CA VAL A 533 -6.76 5.36 21.02
C VAL A 533 -7.56 6.41 21.80
N LYS A 534 -8.61 6.96 21.17
CA LYS A 534 -9.48 7.96 21.80
C LYS A 534 -10.78 7.31 22.28
N GLY A 535 -11.40 7.88 23.29
CA GLY A 535 -12.72 7.45 23.78
C GLY A 535 -12.78 7.44 25.29
N PRO A 536 -13.90 6.99 25.88
CA PRO A 536 -14.00 6.78 27.32
C PRO A 536 -12.94 5.81 27.83
N GLU A 537 -12.52 5.97 29.08
CA GLU A 537 -11.47 5.18 29.72
C GLU A 537 -11.70 3.66 29.61
N GLU A 538 -12.94 3.19 29.79
CA GLU A 538 -13.30 1.77 29.64
C GLU A 538 -13.00 1.26 28.21
N TYR A 539 -13.25 2.08 27.19
CA TYR A 539 -12.96 1.72 25.80
C TYR A 539 -11.44 1.69 25.56
N GLN A 540 -10.71 2.70 26.03
CA GLN A 540 -9.25 2.75 25.93
C GLN A 540 -8.61 1.54 26.61
N THR A 541 -9.06 1.19 27.82
CA THR A 541 -8.61 0.02 28.58
C THR A 541 -8.80 -1.27 27.80
N LYS A 542 -9.99 -1.51 27.24
CA LYS A 542 -10.27 -2.70 26.42
C LYS A 542 -9.43 -2.75 25.14
N TRP A 543 -9.25 -1.62 24.46
CA TRP A 543 -8.44 -1.56 23.25
C TRP A 543 -6.96 -1.82 23.55
N LEU A 544 -6.44 -1.28 24.65
CA LEU A 544 -5.07 -1.50 25.10
C LEU A 544 -4.83 -2.92 25.62
N GLU A 545 -5.82 -3.54 26.27
CA GLU A 545 -5.76 -4.97 26.58
C GLU A 545 -5.58 -5.81 25.30
N GLY A 546 -6.36 -5.51 24.25
CA GLY A 546 -6.19 -6.13 22.94
C GLY A 546 -4.82 -5.86 22.31
N ALA A 547 -4.25 -4.67 22.51
CA ALA A 547 -2.88 -4.36 22.08
C ALA A 547 -1.85 -5.21 22.84
N ALA A 548 -1.92 -5.28 24.16
CA ALA A 548 -1.00 -6.05 25.00
C ALA A 548 -0.92 -7.53 24.59
N LEU A 549 -2.07 -8.15 24.28
CA LEU A 549 -2.12 -9.55 23.81
C LEU A 549 -1.37 -9.75 22.48
N VAL A 550 -1.57 -8.84 21.51
CA VAL A 550 -0.88 -8.91 20.21
C VAL A 550 0.62 -8.67 20.38
N LEU A 551 0.99 -7.70 21.23
CA LEU A 551 2.39 -7.35 21.47
C LEU A 551 3.15 -8.53 22.06
N ARG A 552 2.59 -9.16 23.10
CA ARG A 552 3.18 -10.31 23.80
C ARG A 552 3.39 -11.52 22.88
N GLU A 553 2.48 -11.76 21.94
CA GLU A 553 2.53 -12.93 21.05
C GLU A 553 3.50 -12.78 19.88
N ASN A 554 4.03 -11.57 19.64
CA ASN A 554 4.88 -11.28 18.50
C ASN A 554 6.37 -11.15 18.90
N PRO A 555 7.23 -12.13 18.53
CA PRO A 555 8.64 -12.13 18.92
C PRO A 555 9.49 -11.06 18.22
N GLN A 556 8.99 -10.43 17.15
CA GLN A 556 9.71 -9.34 16.49
C GLN A 556 9.68 -8.06 17.33
N ILE A 557 8.75 -7.94 18.27
CA ILE A 557 8.53 -6.71 19.02
C ILE A 557 9.49 -6.61 20.20
N ILE A 558 10.30 -5.54 20.21
CA ILE A 558 11.25 -5.26 21.29
C ILE A 558 10.80 -4.10 22.20
N GLY A 559 9.84 -3.30 21.75
CA GLY A 559 9.38 -2.14 22.50
C GLY A 559 8.08 -1.54 21.97
N VAL A 560 7.42 -0.81 22.86
CA VAL A 560 6.15 -0.11 22.60
C VAL A 560 6.16 1.24 23.31
N ASN A 561 5.72 2.29 22.62
CA ASN A 561 5.71 3.66 23.13
C ASN A 561 4.33 4.32 22.95
N TYR A 562 3.62 4.56 24.04
CA TYR A 562 2.27 5.15 24.00
C TYR A 562 2.32 6.66 23.83
N PHE A 563 1.47 7.22 22.98
CA PHE A 563 1.39 8.65 22.77
C PHE A 563 0.39 9.28 23.75
N ASN A 564 0.86 9.77 24.90
CA ASN A 564 0.02 10.27 26.00
C ASN A 564 -0.20 11.80 25.90
N MET A 565 -0.79 12.25 24.79
CA MET A 565 -1.10 13.67 24.60
C MET A 565 -2.26 13.84 23.61
N SER A 566 -2.96 14.98 23.67
CA SER A 566 -3.79 15.41 22.55
C SER A 566 -2.94 15.78 21.34
N ASP A 567 -3.37 15.40 20.14
CA ASP A 567 -2.65 15.72 18.91
C ASP A 567 -2.69 17.24 18.61
N THR A 568 -1.80 17.67 17.73
CA THR A 568 -1.66 19.05 17.28
C THR A 568 -2.93 19.54 16.56
N PRO A 569 -3.59 20.62 17.04
CA PRO A 569 -4.85 21.09 16.47
C PRO A 569 -4.81 21.34 14.95
N LYS A 570 -3.73 21.94 14.46
CA LYS A 570 -3.57 22.31 13.04
C LYS A 570 -3.55 21.11 12.09
N ALA A 571 -3.21 19.90 12.57
CA ALA A 571 -3.16 18.70 11.74
C ALA A 571 -4.55 18.17 11.36
N TRP A 572 -5.61 18.59 12.07
CA TRP A 572 -6.95 18.03 11.92
C TRP A 572 -7.94 18.98 11.22
N GLY A 573 -7.52 20.21 10.91
CA GLY A 573 -8.38 21.26 10.35
C GLY A 573 -9.23 21.90 11.45
N GLU A 574 -10.52 22.13 11.17
CA GLU A 574 -11.44 22.82 12.10
C GLU A 574 -12.04 21.92 13.20
N ILE A 575 -11.67 20.64 13.25
CA ILE A 575 -12.18 19.71 14.26
C ILE A 575 -11.23 19.63 15.46
N LYS A 576 -11.79 19.34 16.64
CA LYS A 576 -10.99 19.10 17.85
C LYS A 576 -10.02 17.92 17.58
N PRO A 577 -8.72 18.08 17.84
CA PRO A 577 -7.78 16.97 17.69
C PRO A 577 -8.16 15.83 18.65
N PRO A 578 -7.86 14.57 18.27
CA PRO A 578 -8.03 13.45 19.17
C PRO A 578 -7.19 13.67 20.44
N ASP A 579 -7.74 13.24 21.56
CA ASP A 579 -7.03 13.15 22.84
C ASP A 579 -6.69 11.68 23.07
N TRP A 580 -5.39 11.39 23.02
CA TRP A 580 -4.87 10.04 23.20
C TRP A 580 -4.54 9.75 24.67
N SER A 581 -4.64 10.74 25.56
CA SER A 581 -4.23 10.61 26.95
C SER A 581 -4.98 9.49 27.67
N ILE A 582 -4.29 8.78 28.55
CA ILE A 582 -4.85 7.69 29.38
C ILE A 582 -4.63 7.97 30.86
N THR A 583 -5.41 7.28 31.69
CA THR A 583 -5.24 7.28 33.14
C THR A 583 -4.11 6.34 33.56
N LYS A 584 -3.64 6.51 34.80
CA LYS A 584 -2.69 5.59 35.42
C LYS A 584 -3.27 4.17 35.52
N GLU A 585 -4.54 4.05 35.85
CA GLU A 585 -5.27 2.78 35.96
C GLU A 585 -5.24 2.02 34.63
N THR A 586 -5.52 2.73 33.53
CA THR A 586 -5.46 2.20 32.17
C THR A 586 -4.05 1.72 31.81
N LEU A 587 -3.02 2.52 32.12
CA LEU A 587 -1.62 2.14 31.88
C LEU A 587 -1.23 0.88 32.67
N LEU A 588 -1.56 0.83 33.97
CA LEU A 588 -1.24 -0.33 34.82
C LEU A 588 -1.95 -1.61 34.35
N HIS A 589 -3.20 -1.51 33.86
CA HIS A 589 -3.91 -2.65 33.26
C HIS A 589 -3.22 -3.16 31.99
N PHE A 590 -2.78 -2.25 31.11
CA PHE A 590 -1.99 -2.59 29.92
C PHE A 590 -0.70 -3.33 30.29
N VAL A 591 0.08 -2.78 31.22
CA VAL A 591 1.36 -3.35 31.69
C VAL A 591 1.14 -4.73 32.30
N ALA A 592 0.14 -4.87 33.19
CA ALA A 592 -0.17 -6.14 33.82
C ALA A 592 -0.59 -7.20 32.80
N THR A 593 -1.30 -6.81 31.73
CA THR A 593 -1.70 -7.74 30.66
C THR A 593 -0.52 -8.13 29.77
N LEU A 594 0.37 -7.18 29.46
CA LEU A 594 1.56 -7.42 28.63
C LEU A 594 2.53 -8.41 29.30
N ASN A 595 2.64 -8.37 30.63
CA ASN A 595 3.57 -9.17 31.42
C ASN A 595 3.01 -10.52 31.91
N LYS A 596 1.73 -10.82 31.68
CA LYS A 596 1.15 -12.15 31.93
C LYS A 596 1.68 -13.16 30.94
#